data_AF-A0A8H6TSJ2-F1
#
_entry.id   AF-A0A8H6TSJ2-F1
#
_cell.length_a   1.000
_cell.length_b   1.000
_cell.length_c   1.000
_cell.angle_alpha   90.00
_cell.angle_beta   90.00
_cell.angle_gamma   90.00
#
_symmetry.space_group_name_H-M   'P 1'
#
loop_
_entity.id
_entity.type
_entity.pdbx_description
1 polymer ?
#
loop_
_entity_poly.entity_id
_entity_poly.type
_entity_poly.pdbx_seq_one_letter_code
_entity_poly.pdbx_strand_id
1 'polypeptide(L)'
;MPPFFETITSFTEVDTTEGIETVKFLDACDGVVELFKRLNSAAFTPVQSDIAGNIDKVRTRYNAEPALCGTLEQLVENEKTVKGRPATEGLMWLLRGLSFTCKGLQNAQAKPQEELSAAFSGAYDLTLKKFHGFLVKGVFALAMKACPTRLTLYTNLAKNVDENGDPAGEDAPQEKVIEEMDKWLAALSAIVLHMENFYEDGKHNDPKNFKK
;
A
#
# COMPACT_ATOMS: atom_id res chain seq x y z
N MET A 1 10.66 8.78 16.43
CA MET A 1 10.13 7.58 15.78
C MET A 1 11.15 6.44 15.73
N PRO A 2 10.83 5.25 16.25
CA PRO A 2 11.63 4.02 16.09
C PRO A 2 11.84 3.61 14.61
N PRO A 3 12.70 2.61 14.33
CA PRO A 3 12.86 2.03 12.99
C PRO A 3 11.51 1.63 12.37
N PHE A 4 11.36 1.81 11.06
CA PHE A 4 10.05 1.79 10.39
C PHE A 4 9.20 0.56 10.67
N PHE A 5 9.77 -0.64 10.50
CA PHE A 5 9.04 -1.89 10.68
C PHE A 5 8.67 -2.19 12.15
N GLU A 6 9.21 -1.44 13.11
CA GLU A 6 8.83 -1.53 14.53
C GLU A 6 7.67 -0.59 14.89
N THR A 7 7.25 0.29 13.96
CA THR A 7 6.23 1.32 14.21
C THR A 7 4.89 1.06 13.53
N ILE A 8 4.84 0.08 12.63
CA ILE A 8 3.65 -0.21 11.82
C ILE A 8 3.14 -1.61 12.12
N THR A 9 1.85 -1.84 11.92
CA THR A 9 1.31 -3.21 11.83
C THR A 9 1.88 -3.88 10.58
N SER A 10 2.49 -5.05 10.74
CA SER A 10 3.04 -5.78 9.60
C SER A 10 1.94 -6.54 8.84
N PHE A 11 2.07 -6.64 7.51
CA PHE A 11 1.23 -7.55 6.71
C PHE A 11 1.40 -9.02 7.11
N THR A 12 2.51 -9.39 7.76
CA THR A 12 2.73 -10.75 8.29
C THR A 12 1.80 -11.09 9.46
N GLU A 13 1.17 -10.09 10.07
CA GLU A 13 0.25 -10.28 11.19
C GLU A 13 -1.22 -10.37 10.74
N VAL A 14 -1.51 -10.19 9.45
CA VAL A 14 -2.88 -10.27 8.91
C VAL A 14 -3.26 -11.74 8.79
N ASP A 15 -4.36 -12.14 9.43
CA ASP A 15 -4.91 -13.48 9.25
C ASP A 15 -5.49 -13.61 7.84
N THR A 16 -5.12 -14.71 7.17
CA THR A 16 -5.52 -15.05 5.81
C THR A 16 -6.11 -16.45 5.69
N THR A 17 -6.38 -17.11 6.82
CA THR A 17 -6.81 -18.52 6.86
C THR A 17 -8.22 -18.74 6.28
N GLU A 18 -9.17 -17.87 6.63
CA GLU A 18 -10.58 -17.94 6.21
C GLU A 18 -11.00 -16.77 5.28
N GLY A 19 -10.01 -16.04 4.77
CA GLY A 19 -10.15 -14.76 4.07
C GLY A 19 -9.28 -13.68 4.71
N ILE A 20 -9.11 -12.54 4.05
CA ILE A 20 -8.22 -11.47 4.55
C ILE A 20 -8.90 -10.70 5.67
N GLU A 21 -8.38 -10.77 6.90
CA GLU A 21 -8.97 -10.07 8.05
C GLU A 21 -8.96 -8.54 7.87
N THR A 22 -10.16 -7.94 7.89
CA THR A 22 -10.35 -6.57 7.42
C THR A 22 -9.61 -5.53 8.24
N VAL A 23 -9.69 -5.58 9.57
CA VAL A 23 -9.19 -4.50 10.43
C VAL A 23 -7.67 -4.48 10.39
N LYS A 24 -7.04 -5.64 10.61
CA LYS A 24 -5.58 -5.76 10.59
C LYS A 24 -4.99 -5.47 9.22
N PHE A 25 -5.68 -5.80 8.13
CA PHE A 25 -5.27 -5.38 6.79
C PHE A 25 -5.26 -3.84 6.66
N LEU A 26 -6.31 -3.16 7.12
CA LEU A 26 -6.38 -1.69 7.06
C LEU A 26 -5.32 -1.03 7.93
N ASP A 27 -5.07 -1.58 9.13
CA ASP A 27 -4.01 -1.10 10.02
C ASP A 27 -2.61 -1.28 9.40
N ALA A 28 -2.38 -2.39 8.68
CA ALA A 28 -1.14 -2.58 7.92
C ALA A 28 -1.04 -1.61 6.73
N CYS A 29 -2.17 -1.28 6.08
CA CYS A 29 -2.21 -0.28 5.01
C CYS A 29 -1.90 1.14 5.50
N ASP A 30 -2.25 1.50 6.74
CA ASP A 30 -1.82 2.77 7.35
C ASP A 30 -0.28 2.86 7.41
N GLY A 31 0.41 1.73 7.58
CA GLY A 31 1.87 1.66 7.48
C GLY A 31 2.42 2.03 6.09
N VAL A 32 1.68 1.78 5.02
CA VAL A 32 2.05 2.22 3.65
C VAL A 32 1.92 3.74 3.52
N VAL A 33 0.91 4.34 4.15
CA VAL A 33 0.80 5.82 4.21
C VAL A 33 2.01 6.39 4.97
N GLU A 34 2.39 5.76 6.08
CA GLU A 34 3.55 6.17 6.87
C GLU A 34 4.88 6.02 6.11
N LEU A 35 5.04 4.97 5.30
CA LEU A 35 6.20 4.81 4.40
C LEU A 35 6.38 6.05 3.52
N PHE A 36 5.32 6.50 2.85
CA PHE A 36 5.39 7.67 1.97
C PHE A 36 5.58 8.98 2.75
N LYS A 37 5.10 9.08 4.00
CA LYS A 37 5.41 10.21 4.89
C LYS A 37 6.89 10.25 5.26
N ARG A 38 7.51 9.11 5.58
CA ARG A 38 8.95 9.00 5.87
C ARG A 38 9.85 9.34 4.69
N LEU A 39 9.35 9.24 3.46
CA LEU A 39 10.07 9.74 2.28
C LEU A 39 10.13 11.29 2.25
N ASN A 40 9.32 11.97 3.06
CA ASN A 40 9.28 13.42 3.27
C ASN A 40 9.38 14.25 1.97
N SER A 41 8.63 13.83 0.95
CA SER A 41 8.60 14.49 -0.35
C SER A 41 7.15 14.82 -0.72
N ALA A 42 6.87 16.11 -0.87
CA ALA A 42 5.56 16.63 -1.28
C ALA A 42 5.10 16.07 -2.63
N ALA A 43 6.02 15.52 -3.43
CA ALA A 43 5.71 14.85 -4.68
C ALA A 43 4.87 13.57 -4.49
N PHE A 44 4.90 12.96 -3.30
CA PHE A 44 4.10 11.77 -2.96
C PHE A 44 2.80 12.09 -2.22
N THR A 45 2.52 13.37 -1.92
CA THR A 45 1.26 13.77 -1.27
C THR A 45 0.01 13.26 -2.03
N PRO A 46 -0.06 13.34 -3.37
CA PRO A 46 -1.22 12.77 -4.09
C PRO A 46 -1.38 11.26 -3.88
N VAL A 47 -0.26 10.52 -3.76
CA VAL A 47 -0.27 9.07 -3.54
C VAL A 47 -0.76 8.76 -2.12
N GLN A 48 -0.27 9.49 -1.12
CA GLN A 48 -0.70 9.36 0.27
C GLN A 48 -2.22 9.60 0.41
N SER A 49 -2.71 10.70 -0.17
CA SER A 49 -4.13 11.05 -0.10
C SER A 49 -5.02 10.02 -0.80
N ASP A 50 -4.59 9.45 -1.92
CA ASP A 50 -5.35 8.40 -2.61
C ASP A 50 -5.42 7.11 -1.78
N ILE A 51 -4.30 6.65 -1.23
CA ILE A 51 -4.25 5.47 -0.37
C ILE A 51 -5.12 5.68 0.88
N ALA A 52 -4.93 6.78 1.60
CA ALA A 52 -5.69 7.09 2.81
C ALA A 52 -7.20 7.20 2.55
N GLY A 53 -7.60 7.91 1.49
CA GLY A 53 -9.01 8.04 1.13
C GLY A 53 -9.65 6.70 0.74
N ASN A 54 -8.89 5.77 0.16
CA ASN A 54 -9.39 4.44 -0.13
C ASN A 54 -9.48 3.54 1.11
N ILE A 55 -8.51 3.63 2.05
CA ILE A 55 -8.60 3.01 3.38
C ILE A 55 -9.88 3.47 4.09
N ASP A 56 -10.15 4.78 4.11
CA ASP A 56 -11.30 5.36 4.78
C ASP A 56 -12.64 4.84 4.23
N LYS A 57 -12.76 4.61 2.92
CA LYS A 57 -13.96 4.00 2.33
C LYS A 57 -14.20 2.59 2.86
N VAL A 58 -13.16 1.77 2.95
CA VAL A 58 -13.25 0.39 3.45
C VAL A 58 -13.56 0.38 4.94
N ARG A 59 -12.86 1.21 5.71
CA ARG A 59 -13.08 1.37 7.16
C ARG A 59 -14.50 1.87 7.47
N THR A 60 -15.03 2.78 6.64
CA THR A 60 -16.42 3.26 6.75
C THR A 60 -17.43 2.12 6.57
N ARG A 61 -17.22 1.24 5.58
CA ARG A 61 -18.09 0.07 5.37
C ARG A 61 -18.00 -0.92 6.52
N TYR A 62 -16.80 -1.23 6.98
CA TYR A 62 -16.59 -2.10 8.14
C TYR A 62 -17.32 -1.56 9.38
N ASN A 63 -17.15 -0.29 9.70
CA ASN A 63 -17.77 0.33 10.88
C ASN A 63 -19.31 0.34 10.82
N ALA A 64 -19.89 0.40 9.62
CA ALA A 64 -21.34 0.34 9.44
C ALA A 64 -21.92 -1.06 9.69
N GLU A 65 -21.20 -2.12 9.26
CA GLU A 65 -21.67 -3.50 9.33
C GLU A 65 -20.54 -4.50 9.70
N PRO A 66 -19.95 -4.39 10.90
CA PRO A 66 -18.73 -5.14 11.25
C PRO A 66 -18.95 -6.66 11.26
N ALA A 67 -20.15 -7.12 11.66
CA ALA A 67 -20.51 -8.55 11.65
C ALA A 67 -20.57 -9.16 10.25
N LEU A 68 -20.66 -8.33 9.20
CA LEU A 68 -20.70 -8.73 7.79
C LEU A 68 -19.41 -8.38 7.05
N CYS A 69 -18.42 -7.81 7.73
CA CYS A 69 -17.19 -7.32 7.11
C CYS A 69 -15.95 -7.91 7.79
N GLY A 70 -16.06 -9.11 8.37
CA GLY A 70 -14.96 -9.75 9.09
C GLY A 70 -13.74 -9.96 8.20
N THR A 71 -13.96 -10.32 6.94
CA THR A 71 -12.93 -10.36 5.90
C THR A 71 -13.21 -9.39 4.76
N LEU A 72 -12.18 -9.07 3.97
CA LEU A 72 -12.31 -8.19 2.80
C LEU A 72 -13.27 -8.77 1.75
N GLU A 73 -13.27 -10.08 1.55
CA GLU A 73 -14.17 -10.79 0.63
C GLU A 73 -15.62 -10.65 1.10
N GLN A 74 -15.88 -10.89 2.39
CA GLN A 74 -17.21 -10.69 2.99
C GLN A 74 -17.67 -9.24 2.85
N LEU A 75 -16.78 -8.27 3.09
CA LEU A 75 -17.07 -6.85 2.94
C LEU A 75 -17.53 -6.54 1.50
N VAL A 76 -16.79 -7.02 0.49
CA VAL A 76 -17.10 -6.81 -0.94
C VAL A 76 -18.40 -7.49 -1.34
N GLU A 77 -18.65 -8.71 -0.88
CA GLU A 77 -19.87 -9.47 -1.15
C GLU A 77 -21.10 -8.78 -0.54
N ASN A 78 -21.00 -8.36 0.73
CA ASN A 78 -22.13 -7.74 1.43
C ASN A 78 -22.44 -6.33 0.92
N GLU A 79 -21.45 -5.60 0.41
CA GLU A 79 -21.69 -4.29 -0.19
C GLU A 79 -22.42 -4.36 -1.55
N LYS A 80 -22.63 -5.53 -2.17
CA LYS A 80 -23.37 -5.64 -3.45
C LYS A 80 -24.77 -5.03 -3.42
N THR A 81 -25.37 -4.94 -2.23
CA THR A 81 -26.70 -4.34 -2.02
C THR A 81 -26.67 -2.81 -1.93
N VAL A 82 -25.49 -2.21 -1.77
CA VAL A 82 -25.29 -0.76 -1.63
C VAL A 82 -25.03 -0.14 -2.98
N LYS A 83 -25.81 0.89 -3.33
CA LYS A 83 -25.65 1.61 -4.59
C LYS A 83 -24.25 2.22 -4.72
N GLY A 84 -23.59 1.95 -5.84
CA GLY A 84 -22.28 2.50 -6.18
C GLY A 84 -21.08 1.84 -5.49
N ARG A 85 -21.31 0.95 -4.52
CA ARG A 85 -20.29 0.08 -3.88
C ARG A 85 -18.96 0.81 -3.54
N PRO A 86 -19.01 1.90 -2.76
CA PRO A 86 -17.86 2.78 -2.54
C PRO A 86 -16.66 2.08 -1.89
N ALA A 87 -16.87 1.12 -0.98
CA ALA A 87 -15.79 0.37 -0.37
C ALA A 87 -15.19 -0.68 -1.30
N THR A 88 -16.00 -1.33 -2.14
CA THR A 88 -15.54 -2.25 -3.20
C THR A 88 -14.68 -1.49 -4.20
N GLU A 89 -15.11 -0.29 -4.62
CA GLU A 89 -14.32 0.57 -5.49
C GLU A 89 -13.04 1.05 -4.79
N GLY A 90 -13.17 1.52 -3.54
CA GLY A 90 -12.04 1.97 -2.73
C GLY A 90 -10.97 0.90 -2.57
N LEU A 91 -11.38 -0.30 -2.17
CA LEU A 91 -10.50 -1.45 -1.99
C LEU A 91 -9.83 -1.85 -3.32
N MET A 92 -10.53 -1.81 -4.45
CA MET A 92 -9.93 -2.05 -5.77
C MET A 92 -8.77 -1.08 -6.05
N TRP A 93 -8.98 0.22 -5.82
CA TRP A 93 -7.93 1.23 -6.03
C TRP A 93 -6.80 1.10 -5.01
N LEU A 94 -7.12 0.81 -3.75
CA LEU A 94 -6.15 0.51 -2.71
C LEU A 94 -5.25 -0.66 -3.13
N LEU A 95 -5.82 -1.80 -3.53
CA LEU A 95 -5.09 -2.99 -3.98
C LEU A 95 -4.17 -2.67 -5.16
N ARG A 96 -4.60 -1.87 -6.13
CA ARG A 96 -3.74 -1.43 -7.25
C ARG A 96 -2.57 -0.56 -6.79
N GLY A 97 -2.80 0.33 -5.83
CA GLY A 97 -1.75 1.15 -5.21
C GLY A 97 -0.75 0.33 -4.40
N LEU A 98 -1.25 -0.67 -3.66
CA LEU A 98 -0.44 -1.63 -2.91
C LEU A 98 0.39 -2.51 -3.84
N SER A 99 -0.20 -3.03 -4.92
CA SER A 99 0.47 -3.82 -5.96
C SER A 99 1.64 -3.05 -6.57
N PHE A 100 1.41 -1.79 -6.95
CA PHE A 100 2.46 -0.88 -7.43
C PHE A 100 3.58 -0.68 -6.40
N THR A 101 3.23 -0.36 -5.15
CA THR A 101 4.21 -0.10 -4.08
C THR A 101 5.03 -1.35 -3.77
N CYS A 102 4.37 -2.50 -3.62
CA CYS A 102 5.00 -3.79 -3.39
C CYS A 102 6.00 -4.11 -4.52
N LYS A 103 5.57 -3.99 -5.78
CA LYS A 103 6.43 -4.30 -6.92
C LYS A 103 7.62 -3.35 -7.05
N GLY A 104 7.41 -2.05 -6.77
CA GLY A 104 8.48 -1.05 -6.77
C GLY A 104 9.57 -1.35 -5.74
N LEU A 105 9.17 -1.70 -4.52
CA LEU A 105 10.09 -2.07 -3.45
C LEU A 105 10.76 -3.43 -3.68
N GLN A 106 10.04 -4.42 -4.20
CA GLN A 106 10.64 -5.71 -4.62
C GLN A 106 11.68 -5.52 -5.72
N ASN A 107 11.41 -4.66 -6.71
CA ASN A 107 12.38 -4.32 -7.74
C ASN A 107 13.63 -3.66 -7.13
N ALA A 108 13.45 -2.77 -6.15
CA ALA A 108 14.54 -2.14 -5.44
C ALA A 108 15.35 -3.17 -4.62
N GLN A 109 14.72 -4.10 -3.90
CA GLN A 109 15.38 -5.19 -3.17
C GLN A 109 16.24 -6.04 -4.13
N ALA A 110 15.63 -6.52 -5.22
CA ALA A 110 16.26 -7.46 -6.15
C ALA A 110 17.42 -6.86 -6.96
N LYS A 111 17.47 -5.53 -7.10
CA LYS A 111 18.46 -4.82 -7.91
C LYS A 111 19.12 -3.70 -7.11
N PRO A 112 20.09 -4.02 -6.23
CA PRO A 112 20.68 -3.04 -5.32
C PRO A 112 21.43 -1.89 -6.01
N GLN A 113 21.77 -2.05 -7.29
CA GLN A 113 22.44 -1.03 -8.12
C GLN A 113 21.46 -0.10 -8.85
N GLU A 114 20.15 -0.36 -8.79
CA GLU A 114 19.13 0.45 -9.45
C GLU A 114 18.57 1.51 -8.48
N GLU A 115 18.43 2.75 -8.95
CA GLU A 115 17.78 3.82 -8.19
C GLU A 115 16.26 3.63 -8.12
N LEU A 116 15.64 4.19 -7.08
CA LEU A 116 14.21 4.00 -6.82
C LEU A 116 13.33 4.49 -7.97
N SER A 117 13.69 5.59 -8.62
CA SER A 117 12.92 6.13 -9.75
C SER A 117 12.79 5.11 -10.89
N ALA A 118 13.84 4.34 -11.18
CA ALA A 118 13.81 3.30 -12.20
C ALA A 118 13.03 2.06 -11.72
N ALA A 119 13.27 1.61 -10.47
CA ALA A 119 12.57 0.48 -9.88
C ALA A 119 11.04 0.67 -9.84
N PHE A 120 10.59 1.86 -9.41
CA PHE A 120 9.18 2.24 -9.37
C PHE A 120 8.61 2.55 -10.76
N SER A 121 9.38 3.10 -11.69
CA SER A 121 8.91 3.27 -13.08
C SER A 121 8.60 1.92 -13.74
N GLY A 122 9.46 0.90 -13.54
CA GLY A 122 9.21 -0.45 -14.01
C GLY A 122 7.96 -1.09 -13.37
N ALA A 123 7.75 -0.86 -12.07
CA ALA A 123 6.54 -1.32 -11.38
C ALA A 123 5.28 -0.64 -11.91
N TYR A 124 5.33 0.66 -12.18
CA TYR A 124 4.20 1.44 -12.70
C TYR A 124 3.69 0.92 -14.05
N ASP A 125 4.63 0.59 -14.95
CA ASP A 125 4.31 0.05 -16.27
C ASP A 125 3.51 -1.27 -16.18
N LEU A 126 3.80 -2.10 -15.18
CA LEU A 126 3.16 -3.40 -14.98
C LEU A 126 1.82 -3.32 -14.23
N THR A 127 1.62 -2.26 -13.44
CA THR A 127 0.51 -2.18 -12.47
C THR A 127 -0.48 -1.06 -12.80
N LEU A 128 -0.17 0.18 -12.42
CA LEU A 128 -1.11 1.31 -12.42
C LEU A 128 -1.27 2.00 -13.78
N LYS A 129 -0.25 1.96 -14.66
CA LYS A 129 -0.23 2.77 -15.88
C LYS A 129 -1.44 2.54 -16.79
N LYS A 130 -1.96 1.32 -16.85
CA LYS A 130 -3.15 0.95 -17.63
C LYS A 130 -4.44 1.61 -17.13
N PHE A 131 -4.48 1.99 -15.85
CA PHE A 131 -5.66 2.61 -15.21
C PHE A 131 -5.60 4.14 -15.20
N HIS A 132 -4.43 4.74 -15.43
CA HIS A 132 -4.25 6.18 -15.40
C HIS A 132 -4.47 6.86 -16.75
N GLY A 133 -5.27 7.93 -16.74
CA GLY A 133 -5.38 8.88 -17.86
C GLY A 133 -4.11 9.72 -18.07
N PHE A 134 -4.06 10.49 -19.15
CA PHE A 134 -2.87 11.28 -19.52
C PHE A 134 -2.42 12.26 -18.43
N LEU A 135 -3.37 12.93 -17.76
CA LEU A 135 -3.07 13.87 -16.67
C LEU A 135 -2.39 13.16 -15.48
N VAL A 136 -2.94 12.05 -15.02
CA VAL A 136 -2.40 11.28 -13.88
C VAL A 136 -1.04 10.66 -14.23
N LYS A 137 -0.85 10.22 -15.48
CA LYS A 137 0.47 9.79 -15.99
C LYS A 137 1.51 10.91 -15.93
N GLY A 138 1.12 12.15 -16.21
CA GLY A 138 1.99 13.33 -16.08
C GLY A 138 2.40 13.60 -14.63
N VAL A 139 1.45 13.51 -13.69
CA VAL A 139 1.73 13.65 -12.25
C VAL A 139 2.72 12.58 -11.79
N PHE A 140 2.51 11.32 -12.21
CA PHE A 140 3.43 10.23 -11.90
C PHE A 140 4.86 10.50 -12.41
N ALA A 141 4.99 10.98 -13.65
CA ALA A 141 6.30 11.30 -14.22
C ALA A 141 7.03 12.41 -13.42
N LEU A 142 6.31 13.40 -12.89
CA LEU A 142 6.88 14.41 -11.99
C LEU A 142 7.27 13.81 -10.64
N ALA A 143 6.44 12.93 -10.06
CA ALA A 143 6.76 12.23 -8.83
C ALA A 143 8.04 11.39 -8.96
N MET A 144 8.26 10.72 -10.10
CA MET A 144 9.48 9.95 -10.33
C MET A 144 10.74 10.82 -10.44
N LYS A 145 10.63 12.06 -10.92
CA LYS A 145 11.75 13.02 -10.91
C LYS A 145 12.10 13.49 -9.49
N ALA A 146 11.13 13.46 -8.59
CA ALA A 146 11.28 13.80 -7.18
C ALA A 146 11.34 12.56 -6.27
N CYS A 147 11.54 11.38 -6.87
CA CYS A 147 11.70 10.13 -6.13
C CYS A 147 13.01 10.21 -5.34
N PRO A 148 13.00 9.84 -4.04
CA PRO A 148 14.21 9.85 -3.24
C PRO A 148 15.25 8.88 -3.82
N THR A 149 16.51 9.09 -3.43
CA THR A 149 17.56 8.10 -3.74
C THR A 149 17.33 6.83 -2.95
N ARG A 150 17.90 5.72 -3.43
CA ARG A 150 17.96 4.47 -2.67
C ARG A 150 18.49 4.72 -1.25
N LEU A 151 19.66 5.36 -1.13
CA LEU A 151 20.29 5.64 0.16
C LEU A 151 19.32 6.36 1.12
N THR A 152 18.61 7.38 0.63
CA THR A 152 17.64 8.14 1.42
C THR A 152 16.51 7.25 1.98
N LEU A 153 15.93 6.36 1.17
CA LEU A 153 14.89 5.44 1.63
C LEU A 153 15.42 4.55 2.76
N TYR A 154 16.48 3.78 2.52
CA TYR A 154 16.98 2.81 3.51
C TYR A 154 17.45 3.49 4.79
N THR A 155 18.07 4.68 4.69
CA THR A 155 18.42 5.49 5.86
C THR A 155 17.16 5.87 6.66
N ASN A 156 16.11 6.37 5.99
CA ASN A 156 14.89 6.79 6.68
C ASN A 156 14.09 5.63 7.29
N LEU A 157 14.22 4.43 6.72
CA LEU A 157 13.63 3.21 7.30
C LEU A 157 14.40 2.73 8.54
N ALA A 158 15.72 2.89 8.55
CA ALA A 158 16.59 2.51 9.67
C ALA A 158 16.50 3.46 10.87
N LYS A 159 16.22 4.75 10.62
CA LYS A 159 16.30 5.82 11.60
C LYS A 159 15.54 5.56 12.90
N ASN A 160 16.22 5.80 14.01
CA ASN A 160 15.66 5.80 15.36
C ASN A 160 15.79 7.19 16.00
N VAL A 161 14.76 7.99 15.83
CA VAL A 161 14.72 9.39 16.32
C VAL A 161 13.65 9.55 17.41
N ASP A 162 13.55 10.69 18.09
CA ASP A 162 12.45 11.03 18.99
C ASP A 162 11.34 11.78 18.23
N GLU A 163 10.49 12.53 18.93
CA GLU A 163 9.44 13.37 18.33
C GLU A 163 9.96 14.67 17.70
N ASN A 164 11.14 15.13 18.11
CA ASN A 164 11.82 16.32 17.60
C ASN A 164 12.76 16.00 16.42
N GLY A 165 13.01 14.72 16.17
CA GLY A 165 13.93 14.24 15.14
C GLY A 165 15.36 14.04 15.65
N ASP A 166 15.58 14.14 16.97
CA ASP A 166 16.87 13.89 17.60
C ASP A 166 17.10 12.38 17.75
N PRO A 167 18.35 11.87 17.70
CA PRO A 167 18.62 10.45 17.88
C PRO A 167 18.08 9.92 19.22
N ALA A 168 17.22 8.90 19.16
CA ALA A 168 16.60 8.26 20.34
C ALA A 168 17.16 6.86 20.63
N GLY A 169 18.18 6.45 19.88
CA GLY A 169 18.84 5.17 20.00
C GLY A 169 19.68 4.89 18.75
N GLU A 170 20.16 3.66 18.62
CA GLU A 170 20.85 3.23 17.41
C GLU A 170 19.83 3.02 16.28
N ASP A 171 20.21 3.43 15.08
CA ASP A 171 19.50 3.09 13.85
C ASP A 171 19.54 1.57 13.65
N ALA A 172 18.48 1.01 13.06
CA ALA A 172 18.48 -0.41 12.72
C ALA A 172 19.59 -0.73 11.69
N PRO A 173 20.33 -1.85 11.84
CA PRO A 173 21.24 -2.32 10.82
C PRO A 173 20.55 -2.46 9.47
N GLN A 174 21.24 -2.13 8.39
CA GLN A 174 20.65 -2.13 7.05
C GLN A 174 20.16 -3.54 6.65
N GLU A 175 20.88 -4.58 7.08
CA GLU A 175 20.51 -5.98 6.88
C GLU A 175 19.17 -6.31 7.53
N LYS A 176 18.92 -5.80 8.75
CA LYS A 176 17.64 -5.97 9.45
C LYS A 176 16.52 -5.26 8.70
N VAL A 177 16.75 -4.04 8.20
CA VAL A 177 15.75 -3.31 7.40
C VAL A 177 15.40 -4.06 6.12
N ILE A 178 16.41 -4.63 5.45
CA ILE A 178 16.22 -5.44 4.23
C ILE A 178 15.42 -6.71 4.54
N GLU A 179 15.78 -7.45 5.59
CA GLU A 179 15.11 -8.69 5.98
C GLU A 179 13.64 -8.46 6.34
N GLU A 180 13.36 -7.45 7.17
CA GLU A 180 11.99 -7.11 7.57
C GLU A 180 11.16 -6.61 6.39
N MET A 181 11.76 -5.83 5.48
CA MET A 181 11.09 -5.40 4.26
C MET A 181 10.77 -6.59 3.34
N ASP A 182 11.67 -7.58 3.21
CA ASP A 182 11.38 -8.77 2.41
C ASP A 182 10.21 -9.59 2.97
N LYS A 183 10.16 -9.79 4.29
CA LYS A 183 9.02 -10.46 4.96
C LYS A 183 7.72 -9.68 4.73
N TRP A 184 7.76 -8.37 4.93
CA TRP A 184 6.61 -7.48 4.74
C TRP A 184 6.10 -7.49 3.30
N LEU A 185 7.00 -7.44 2.32
CA LEU A 185 6.68 -7.50 0.88
C LEU A 185 6.14 -8.87 0.46
N ALA A 186 6.67 -9.96 1.01
CA ALA A 186 6.17 -11.31 0.71
C ALA A 186 4.71 -11.47 1.17
N ALA A 187 4.40 -11.04 2.40
CA ALA A 187 3.04 -11.08 2.93
C ALA A 187 2.09 -10.15 2.15
N LEU A 188 2.51 -8.91 1.88
CA LEU A 188 1.74 -7.97 1.07
C LEU A 188 1.43 -8.53 -0.32
N SER A 189 2.43 -9.10 -0.98
CA SER A 189 2.28 -9.68 -2.31
C SER A 189 1.28 -10.84 -2.34
N ALA A 190 1.28 -11.67 -1.30
CA ALA A 190 0.33 -12.79 -1.19
C ALA A 190 -1.11 -12.29 -1.00
N ILE A 191 -1.32 -11.30 -0.11
CA ILE A 191 -2.63 -10.69 0.14
C ILE A 191 -3.17 -10.00 -1.12
N VAL A 192 -2.34 -9.19 -1.78
CA VAL A 192 -2.73 -8.49 -3.01
C VAL A 192 -3.11 -9.49 -4.10
N LEU A 193 -2.31 -10.54 -4.31
CA LEU A 193 -2.59 -11.56 -5.31
C LEU A 193 -3.91 -12.30 -5.01
N HIS A 194 -4.15 -12.67 -3.75
CA HIS A 194 -5.41 -13.28 -3.33
C HIS A 194 -6.59 -12.39 -3.73
N MET A 195 -6.55 -11.12 -3.33
CA MET A 195 -7.67 -10.20 -3.55
C MET A 195 -7.82 -9.81 -5.02
N GLU A 196 -6.74 -9.69 -5.79
CA GLU A 196 -6.81 -9.46 -7.24
C GLU A 196 -7.55 -10.62 -7.92
N ASN A 197 -7.21 -11.88 -7.59
CA ASN A 197 -7.91 -13.05 -8.13
C ASN A 197 -9.39 -13.06 -7.73
N PHE A 198 -9.70 -12.80 -6.45
CA PHE A 198 -11.09 -12.70 -5.98
C PHE A 198 -11.89 -11.63 -6.73
N TYR A 199 -11.31 -10.46 -6.99
CA TYR A 199 -11.95 -9.39 -7.76
C TYR A 199 -12.20 -9.78 -9.22
N GLU A 200 -11.26 -10.47 -9.85
CA GLU A 200 -11.37 -10.92 -11.24
C GLU A 200 -12.41 -12.04 -11.39
N ASP A 201 -12.32 -13.08 -10.56
CA ASP A 201 -13.24 -14.23 -10.56
C ASP A 201 -14.68 -13.80 -10.26
N GLY A 202 -14.85 -12.93 -9.27
CA GLY A 202 -16.13 -12.37 -8.85
C GLY A 202 -16.64 -11.21 -9.73
N LYS A 203 -15.85 -10.77 -10.72
CA LYS A 203 -16.12 -9.58 -11.57
C LYS A 203 -16.45 -8.33 -10.75
N HIS A 204 -15.85 -8.18 -9.58
CA HIS A 204 -16.08 -7.05 -8.68
C HIS A 204 -15.48 -5.76 -9.22
N ASN A 205 -14.48 -5.87 -10.11
CA ASN A 205 -13.84 -4.76 -10.79
C ASN A 205 -14.59 -4.22 -12.03
N ASP A 206 -15.76 -4.77 -12.40
CA ASP A 206 -16.54 -4.26 -13.54
C ASP A 206 -16.92 -2.78 -13.29
N PRO A 207 -16.53 -1.83 -14.15
CA PRO A 207 -16.87 -0.42 -14.00
C PRO A 207 -18.37 -0.13 -13.87
N LYS A 208 -19.24 -1.04 -14.34
CA LYS A 208 -20.70 -0.94 -14.16
C LYS A 208 -21.12 -1.00 -12.69
N ASN A 209 -20.32 -1.62 -11.83
CA ASN A 209 -20.59 -1.74 -10.39
C ASN A 209 -20.49 -0.39 -9.65
N PHE A 210 -19.77 0.59 -10.21
CA PHE A 210 -19.42 1.86 -9.55
C PHE A 210 -20.18 3.07 -10.11
N LYS A 211 -21.07 2.86 -11.09
CA LYS A 211 -21.84 3.96 -11.69
C LYS A 211 -22.81 4.53 -10.64
N LYS A 212 -22.66 5.83 -10.37
CA LYS A 212 -23.55 6.63 -9.51
C LYS A 212 -24.95 6.77 -10.10
#